data_AF-A0A7S4NS01-F1
#
_entry.id   AF-A0A7S4NS01-F1
#
_cell.length_a   1.000
_cell.length_b   1.000
_cell.length_c   1.000
_cell.angle_alpha   90.00
_cell.angle_beta   90.00
_cell.angle_gamma   90.00
#
_symmetry.space_group_name_H-M   'P 1'
#
loop_
_entity.id
_entity.type
_entity.pdbx_description
1 polymer ?
#
loop_
_entity_poly.entity_id
_entity_poly.type
_entity_poly.pdbx_seq_one_letter_code
_entity_poly.pdbx_strand_id
1 'polypeptide(L)'
;EEEEKEEEEEEEDKLEDRKRPNDEPNTFIDDIFGGETASIVTCLRCNRESMRREKFLHLSLEIPPMFLPKPPSFSHQQGGGGGGKRKGKRKGRGGQQQEAQRIAEEKRREKEREREEEERKKYTLIDHRTLDDDDEKTSKATLLGCFRHFSSPELLCGADAFFCEACISNDFGLTPASKQIIFHSLPEVLCVSVKRFTAFQKLTLNVDFEEYLDLSSFVLNEREKENAYYRLFGIVVHQGSMGGGHYVAFTKKLTNSLSSERGVWYYSSDEQLQGGSLKKVMGSQAYVLFYERVERGEGEEEKGEKGEADETKGVKKEEKEEKKEEKK
;
A
#
# COMPACT_ATOMS: atom_id res chain seq x y z
N GLU A 1 -37.02 18.45 -1.76
CA GLU A 1 -35.94 17.87 -2.60
C GLU A 1 -34.54 18.10 -2.04
N GLU A 2 -34.02 19.33 -1.89
CA GLU A 2 -32.71 19.52 -1.20
C GLU A 2 -32.81 19.37 0.32
N GLU A 3 -33.81 19.99 0.96
CA GLU A 3 -34.04 19.84 2.42
C GLU A 3 -34.43 18.40 2.82
N GLU A 4 -35.15 17.67 1.95
CA GLU A 4 -35.52 16.26 2.19
C GLU A 4 -34.31 15.32 2.06
N LYS A 5 -33.30 15.67 1.24
CA LYS A 5 -32.05 14.91 1.14
C LYS A 5 -31.15 15.14 2.34
N GLU A 6 -31.07 16.37 2.84
CA GLU A 6 -30.34 16.68 4.07
C GLU A 6 -31.00 16.00 5.29
N GLU A 7 -32.33 15.92 5.34
CA GLU A 7 -33.05 15.19 6.39
C GLU A 7 -32.86 13.66 6.29
N GLU A 8 -32.82 13.09 5.07
CA GLU A 8 -32.51 11.66 4.86
C GLU A 8 -31.05 11.31 5.22
N GLU A 9 -30.08 12.17 4.86
CA GLU A 9 -28.68 12.00 5.26
C GLU A 9 -28.50 12.13 6.78
N GLU A 10 -29.20 13.08 7.43
CA GLU A 10 -29.19 13.20 8.89
C GLU A 10 -29.88 12.03 9.61
N GLU A 11 -30.93 11.43 9.04
CA GLU A 11 -31.57 10.24 9.61
C GLU A 11 -30.72 8.98 9.42
N GLU A 12 -30.00 8.84 8.30
CA GLU A 12 -29.03 7.76 8.11
C GLU A 12 -27.86 7.88 9.11
N ASP A 13 -27.32 9.08 9.33
CA ASP A 13 -26.26 9.33 10.33
C ASP A 13 -26.74 9.02 11.77
N LYS A 14 -28.01 9.32 12.09
CA LYS A 14 -28.64 9.01 13.39
C LYS A 14 -28.97 7.51 13.55
N LEU A 15 -29.15 6.76 12.47
CA LEU A 15 -29.35 5.30 12.49
C LEU A 15 -28.03 4.54 12.61
N GLU A 16 -26.93 5.08 12.08
CA GLU A 16 -25.58 4.54 12.26
C GLU A 16 -25.04 4.75 13.69
N ASP A 17 -25.44 5.82 14.39
CA ASP A 17 -25.04 6.11 15.78
C ASP A 17 -25.88 5.37 16.85
N ARG A 18 -26.54 4.25 16.47
CA ARG A 18 -27.02 3.26 17.46
C ARG A 18 -25.82 2.55 18.07
N LYS A 19 -25.13 3.24 19.00
CA LYS A 19 -24.05 2.72 19.84
C LYS A 19 -24.36 1.29 20.24
N ARG A 20 -23.44 0.38 19.92
CA ARG A 20 -23.54 -1.00 20.38
C ARG A 20 -23.52 -0.93 21.92
N PRO A 21 -24.33 -1.71 22.64
CA PRO A 21 -24.51 -1.57 24.08
C PRO A 21 -23.25 -1.78 24.95
N ASN A 22 -22.06 -1.97 24.36
CA ASN A 22 -20.79 -2.29 25.00
C ASN A 22 -19.61 -1.43 24.51
N ASP A 23 -19.82 -0.29 23.82
CA ASP A 23 -18.70 0.53 23.39
C ASP A 23 -18.06 1.24 24.61
N GLU A 24 -16.88 0.76 25.01
CA GLU A 24 -16.02 1.41 26.01
C GLU A 24 -15.76 2.87 25.59
N PRO A 25 -15.66 3.81 26.56
CA PRO A 25 -15.39 5.21 26.24
C PRO A 25 -14.04 5.33 25.51
N ASN A 26 -14.01 6.11 24.44
CA ASN A 26 -12.77 6.40 23.72
C ASN A 26 -11.71 6.99 24.67
N THR A 27 -10.49 6.49 24.54
CA THR A 27 -9.32 7.02 25.22
C THR A 27 -8.64 8.08 24.37
N PHE A 28 -7.76 8.88 24.97
CA PHE A 28 -6.88 9.79 24.22
C PHE A 28 -6.05 9.08 23.13
N ILE A 29 -5.74 7.79 23.31
CA ILE A 29 -5.03 7.01 22.30
C ILE A 29 -5.95 6.74 21.10
N ASP A 30 -7.22 6.47 21.33
CA ASP A 30 -8.22 6.30 20.27
C ASP A 30 -8.46 7.60 19.52
N ASP A 31 -8.46 8.75 20.22
CA ASP A 31 -8.66 10.05 19.59
C ASP A 31 -7.51 10.45 18.65
N ILE A 32 -6.28 10.01 18.94
CA ILE A 32 -5.10 10.34 18.13
C ILE A 32 -4.82 9.28 17.06
N PHE A 33 -4.81 8.01 17.44
CA PHE A 33 -4.35 6.91 16.59
C PHE A 33 -5.49 6.04 16.07
N GLY A 34 -6.71 6.22 16.58
CA GLY A 34 -7.88 5.44 16.21
C GLY A 34 -8.42 5.79 14.84
N GLY A 35 -8.54 4.77 14.00
CA GLY A 35 -9.35 4.81 12.78
C GLY A 35 -10.24 3.58 12.69
N GLU A 36 -11.12 3.55 11.70
CA GLU A 36 -11.99 2.41 11.41
C GLU A 36 -11.86 1.98 9.95
N THR A 37 -11.74 0.68 9.73
CA THR A 37 -11.87 0.06 8.41
C THR A 37 -13.25 -0.54 8.24
N ALA A 38 -13.78 -0.56 7.02
CA ALA A 38 -14.97 -1.31 6.66
C ALA A 38 -14.58 -2.50 5.77
N SER A 39 -14.86 -3.70 6.24
CA SER A 39 -14.79 -4.93 5.46
C SER A 39 -16.13 -5.16 4.78
N ILE A 40 -16.16 -5.04 3.45
CA ILE A 40 -17.34 -5.29 2.62
C ILE A 40 -17.19 -6.66 1.98
N VAL A 41 -18.16 -7.54 2.19
CA VAL A 41 -18.22 -8.87 1.62
C VAL A 41 -19.46 -9.01 0.76
N THR A 42 -19.26 -9.25 -0.53
CA THR A 42 -20.30 -9.41 -1.55
C THR A 42 -20.37 -10.87 -1.97
N CYS A 43 -21.47 -11.55 -1.66
CA CYS A 43 -21.70 -12.94 -2.05
C CYS A 43 -21.85 -13.04 -3.58
N LEU A 44 -20.97 -13.78 -4.26
CA LEU A 44 -20.99 -13.86 -5.73
C LEU A 44 -22.14 -14.73 -6.28
N ARG A 45 -22.88 -15.42 -5.41
CA ARG A 45 -24.05 -16.23 -5.81
C ARG A 45 -25.35 -15.41 -5.84
N CYS A 46 -25.58 -14.58 -4.83
CA CYS A 46 -26.83 -13.83 -4.67
C CYS A 46 -26.67 -12.31 -4.66
N ASN A 47 -25.44 -11.79 -4.75
CA ASN A 47 -25.08 -10.38 -4.69
C ASN A 47 -25.49 -9.66 -3.41
N ARG A 48 -25.79 -10.39 -2.33
CA ARG A 48 -25.98 -9.78 -1.02
C ARG A 48 -24.64 -9.28 -0.50
N GLU A 49 -24.65 -8.03 -0.06
CA GLU A 49 -23.52 -7.39 0.60
C GLU A 49 -23.68 -7.45 2.11
N SER A 50 -22.55 -7.53 2.79
CA SER A 50 -22.44 -7.41 4.24
C SER A 50 -21.25 -6.52 4.55
N MET A 51 -21.39 -5.64 5.54
CA MET A 51 -20.34 -4.72 5.95
C MET A 51 -20.04 -4.91 7.44
N ARG A 52 -18.77 -4.95 7.79
CA ARG A 52 -18.30 -4.97 9.17
C ARG A 52 -17.24 -3.90 9.40
N ARG A 53 -17.48 -3.04 10.38
CA ARG A 53 -16.50 -2.02 10.82
C ARG A 53 -15.56 -2.60 11.89
N GLU A 54 -14.27 -2.32 11.75
CA GLU A 54 -13.22 -2.74 12.68
C GLU A 54 -12.27 -1.57 13.00
N LYS A 55 -12.12 -1.27 14.30
CA LYS A 55 -11.19 -0.25 14.81
C LYS A 55 -9.74 -0.69 14.65
N PHE A 56 -8.86 0.26 14.36
CA PHE A 56 -7.40 0.05 14.35
C PHE A 56 -6.68 1.24 15.01
N LEU A 57 -5.52 0.95 15.61
CA LEU A 57 -4.56 1.97 16.10
C LEU A 57 -3.28 2.02 15.26
N HIS A 58 -3.08 1.00 14.42
CA HIS A 58 -1.97 0.88 13.50
C HIS A 58 -2.36 -0.02 12.35
N LEU A 59 -1.71 0.17 11.21
CA LEU A 59 -1.85 -0.70 10.04
C LEU A 59 -0.59 -1.51 9.83
N SER A 60 -0.76 -2.77 9.43
CA SER A 60 0.34 -3.65 9.02
C SER A 60 0.18 -4.03 7.56
N LEU A 61 0.86 -3.29 6.69
CA LEU A 61 0.77 -3.46 5.25
C LEU A 61 1.70 -4.56 4.77
N GLU A 62 1.19 -5.42 3.91
CA GLU A 62 1.97 -6.42 3.20
C GLU A 62 2.67 -5.78 2.02
N ILE A 63 3.89 -6.24 1.72
CA ILE A 63 4.56 -5.90 0.47
C ILE A 63 3.94 -6.80 -0.60
N PRO A 64 3.23 -6.24 -1.61
CA PRO A 64 2.55 -7.02 -2.62
C PRO A 64 3.50 -8.01 -3.32
N PRO A 65 3.09 -9.28 -3.52
CA PRO A 65 3.93 -10.28 -4.19
C PRO A 65 4.40 -9.87 -5.59
N MET A 66 3.63 -9.01 -6.27
CA MET A 66 3.99 -8.50 -7.60
C MET A 66 5.26 -7.64 -7.61
N PHE A 67 5.64 -7.05 -6.48
CA PHE A 67 6.90 -6.31 -6.34
C PHE A 67 8.08 -7.20 -5.94
N LEU A 68 7.82 -8.43 -5.51
CA LEU A 68 8.88 -9.34 -5.09
C LEU A 68 9.58 -9.95 -6.32
N PRO A 69 10.90 -10.16 -6.27
CA PRO A 69 11.61 -10.85 -7.34
C PRO A 69 10.97 -12.22 -7.59
N LYS A 70 10.66 -12.52 -8.86
CA LYS A 70 10.19 -13.85 -9.24
C LYS A 70 11.27 -14.87 -8.83
N PRO A 71 10.89 -16.01 -8.23
CA PRO A 71 11.86 -17.05 -7.94
C PRO A 71 12.57 -17.47 -9.23
N PRO A 72 13.85 -17.85 -9.18
CA PRO A 72 14.56 -18.28 -10.37
C PRO A 72 13.78 -19.42 -11.01
N SER A 73 13.30 -19.20 -12.23
CA SER A 73 12.74 -20.26 -13.06
C SER A 73 13.87 -21.25 -13.30
N PHE A 74 13.80 -22.44 -12.70
CA PHE A 74 14.70 -23.53 -13.06
C PHE A 74 14.49 -23.85 -14.54
N SER A 75 15.36 -23.32 -15.39
CA SER A 75 15.49 -23.82 -16.75
C SER A 75 15.97 -25.26 -16.61
N HIS A 76 15.12 -26.20 -17.03
CA HIS A 76 15.50 -27.59 -17.07
C HIS A 76 16.58 -27.73 -18.15
N GLN A 77 17.84 -27.64 -17.73
CA GLN A 77 19.00 -27.82 -18.58
C GLN A 77 19.07 -29.32 -18.91
N GLN A 78 18.52 -29.70 -20.07
CA GLN A 78 18.70 -31.06 -20.58
C GLN A 78 20.17 -31.26 -20.92
N GLY A 79 20.88 -31.94 -20.02
CA GLY A 79 22.24 -32.41 -20.23
C GLY A 79 22.28 -33.41 -21.38
N GLY A 80 23.19 -33.17 -22.32
CA GLY A 80 23.52 -34.11 -23.38
C GLY A 80 24.15 -35.38 -22.82
N GLY A 81 23.73 -36.53 -23.34
CA GLY A 81 24.32 -37.83 -23.06
C GLY A 81 24.20 -38.78 -24.25
N GLY A 82 25.35 -39.09 -24.87
CA GLY A 82 25.74 -40.43 -25.31
C GLY A 82 24.90 -41.15 -26.37
N GLY A 83 25.48 -41.31 -27.56
CA GLY A 83 24.88 -42.07 -28.66
C GLY A 83 24.73 -43.58 -28.42
N GLY A 84 23.75 -44.15 -29.11
CA GLY A 84 23.57 -45.59 -29.28
C GLY A 84 22.62 -45.88 -30.43
N LYS A 85 23.15 -46.19 -31.62
CA LYS A 85 22.36 -46.68 -32.76
C LYS A 85 21.74 -48.04 -32.41
N ARG A 86 20.42 -48.13 -32.27
CA ARG A 86 19.68 -49.40 -32.44
C ARG A 86 18.38 -49.21 -33.21
N LYS A 87 18.11 -50.22 -34.04
CA LYS A 87 17.18 -50.28 -35.17
C LYS A 87 15.71 -50.25 -34.76
N GLY A 88 14.87 -49.89 -35.72
CA GLY A 88 13.49 -49.48 -35.53
C GLY A 88 12.53 -50.53 -34.96
N LYS A 89 11.46 -50.02 -34.35
CA LYS A 89 10.20 -50.75 -34.16
C LYS A 89 9.03 -49.75 -34.07
N ARG A 90 8.16 -49.82 -35.08
CA ARG A 90 6.75 -49.39 -35.23
C ARG A 90 6.21 -48.25 -34.34
N LYS A 91 5.82 -47.14 -35.01
CA LYS A 91 4.94 -46.08 -34.49
C LYS A 91 3.55 -46.63 -34.16
N GLY A 92 3.11 -46.49 -32.91
CA GLY A 92 1.71 -46.64 -32.50
C GLY A 92 0.97 -45.32 -32.67
N ARG A 93 -0.21 -45.35 -33.32
CA ARG A 93 -1.16 -44.24 -33.41
C ARG A 93 -1.82 -44.05 -32.04
N GLY A 94 -1.45 -43.01 -31.30
CA GLY A 94 -2.09 -42.67 -30.02
C GLY A 94 -1.81 -41.27 -29.48
N GLY A 95 -1.12 -40.41 -30.24
CA GLY A 95 -0.65 -39.09 -29.76
C GLY A 95 -1.55 -37.89 -30.09
N GLN A 96 -2.59 -38.05 -30.92
CA GLN A 96 -3.40 -36.92 -31.37
C GLN A 96 -4.58 -36.60 -30.42
N GLN A 97 -5.02 -37.54 -29.60
CA GLN A 97 -6.11 -37.32 -28.63
C GLN A 97 -5.64 -36.66 -27.33
N GLN A 98 -4.42 -36.95 -26.86
CA GLN A 98 -3.89 -36.37 -25.61
C GLN A 98 -3.45 -34.92 -25.77
N GLU A 99 -2.95 -34.53 -26.95
CA GLU A 99 -2.56 -33.14 -27.26
C GLU A 99 -3.79 -32.22 -27.33
N ALA A 100 -4.86 -32.68 -27.99
CA ALA A 100 -6.11 -31.93 -28.10
C ALA A 100 -6.80 -31.74 -26.74
N GLN A 101 -6.69 -32.73 -25.84
CA GLN A 101 -7.23 -32.62 -24.47
C GLN A 101 -6.47 -31.59 -23.63
N ARG A 102 -5.14 -31.52 -23.72
CA ARG A 102 -4.34 -30.51 -23.00
C ARG A 102 -4.65 -29.09 -23.49
N ILE A 103 -4.73 -28.89 -24.81
CA ILE A 103 -5.06 -27.58 -25.40
C ILE A 103 -6.49 -27.15 -25.01
N ALA A 104 -7.43 -28.09 -24.95
CA ALA A 104 -8.80 -27.80 -24.52
C ALA A 104 -8.89 -27.46 -23.03
N GLU A 105 -8.11 -28.13 -22.18
CA GLU A 105 -8.06 -27.84 -20.74
C GLU A 105 -7.38 -26.49 -20.46
N GLU A 106 -6.31 -26.16 -21.18
CA GLU A 106 -5.61 -24.87 -21.07
C GLU A 106 -6.51 -23.70 -21.52
N LYS A 107 -7.23 -23.84 -22.64
CA LYS A 107 -8.23 -22.85 -23.08
C LYS A 107 -9.40 -22.72 -22.11
N ARG A 108 -9.78 -23.79 -21.42
CA ARG A 108 -10.83 -23.73 -20.39
C ARG A 108 -10.35 -22.94 -19.18
N ARG A 109 -9.12 -23.16 -18.74
CA ARG A 109 -8.50 -22.41 -17.63
C ARG A 109 -8.26 -20.94 -17.97
N GLU A 110 -7.88 -20.63 -19.21
CA GLU A 110 -7.72 -19.25 -19.69
C GLU A 110 -9.05 -18.51 -19.70
N LYS A 111 -10.11 -19.14 -20.25
CA LYS A 111 -11.47 -18.59 -20.25
C LYS A 111 -12.06 -18.46 -18.84
N GLU A 112 -11.70 -19.36 -17.93
CA GLU A 112 -12.08 -19.28 -16.51
C GLU A 112 -11.36 -18.12 -15.82
N ARG A 113 -10.07 -17.89 -16.09
CA ARG A 113 -9.34 -16.71 -15.63
C ARG A 113 -9.89 -15.40 -16.20
N GLU A 114 -10.20 -15.34 -17.48
CA GLU A 114 -10.83 -14.16 -18.11
C GLU A 114 -12.20 -13.86 -17.50
N ARG A 115 -13.00 -14.89 -17.22
CA ARG A 115 -14.30 -14.74 -16.54
C ARG A 115 -14.14 -14.34 -15.07
N GLU A 116 -13.16 -14.88 -14.36
CA GLU A 116 -12.81 -14.46 -12.99
C GLU A 116 -12.31 -13.01 -12.98
N GLU A 117 -11.58 -12.58 -14.01
CA GLU A 117 -11.11 -11.21 -14.19
C GLU A 117 -12.27 -10.27 -14.54
N GLU A 118 -13.20 -10.67 -15.41
CA GLU A 118 -14.40 -9.91 -15.74
C GLU A 118 -15.40 -9.83 -14.58
N GLU A 119 -15.59 -10.91 -13.81
CA GLU A 119 -16.40 -10.87 -12.60
C GLU A 119 -15.74 -10.03 -11.51
N ARG A 120 -14.41 -10.04 -11.38
CA ARG A 120 -13.67 -9.13 -10.48
C ARG A 120 -13.89 -7.66 -10.84
N LYS A 121 -13.96 -7.33 -12.14
CA LYS A 121 -14.26 -5.96 -12.63
C LYS A 121 -15.66 -5.47 -12.27
N LYS A 122 -16.58 -6.37 -11.90
CA LYS A 122 -17.98 -6.05 -11.60
C LYS A 122 -18.24 -5.69 -10.13
N TYR A 123 -17.34 -6.06 -9.20
CA TYR A 123 -17.58 -5.99 -7.75
C TYR A 123 -16.55 -5.15 -6.98
N THR A 124 -15.85 -4.23 -7.62
CA THR A 124 -14.94 -3.31 -6.93
C THR A 124 -15.68 -2.02 -6.59
N LEU A 125 -16.00 -1.80 -5.31
CA LEU A 125 -16.63 -0.56 -4.83
C LEU A 125 -15.69 0.65 -4.92
N ILE A 126 -14.38 0.38 -5.09
CA ILE A 126 -13.37 1.36 -5.48
C ILE A 126 -12.69 0.80 -6.73
N ASP A 127 -12.86 1.48 -7.88
CA ASP A 127 -12.18 1.13 -9.11
C ASP A 127 -10.69 1.48 -9.00
N HIS A 128 -9.87 0.51 -8.59
CA HIS A 128 -8.41 0.68 -8.52
C HIS A 128 -7.76 0.96 -9.89
N ARG A 129 -8.51 0.90 -11.00
CA ARG A 129 -8.01 1.24 -12.34
C ARG A 129 -7.97 2.74 -12.59
N THR A 130 -8.74 3.54 -11.85
CA THR A 130 -8.69 5.00 -11.95
C THR A 130 -7.55 5.60 -11.11
N LEU A 131 -6.78 4.77 -10.40
CA LEU A 131 -5.60 5.20 -9.65
C LEU A 131 -4.34 5.05 -10.51
N ASP A 132 -4.23 5.92 -11.51
CA ASP A 132 -3.10 6.11 -12.43
C ASP A 132 -2.52 4.81 -13.04
N ASP A 133 -2.82 4.62 -14.34
CA ASP A 133 -2.17 3.67 -15.26
C ASP A 133 -0.60 3.73 -15.26
N ASP A 134 -0.01 4.71 -14.57
CA ASP A 134 1.44 4.86 -14.46
C ASP A 134 2.09 3.83 -13.52
N ASP A 135 1.42 3.38 -12.45
CA ASP A 135 2.03 2.43 -11.50
C ASP A 135 2.15 1.00 -12.04
N GLU A 136 1.29 0.60 -12.98
CA GLU A 136 1.40 -0.71 -13.63
C GLU A 136 2.64 -0.80 -14.55
N LYS A 137 3.21 0.35 -14.92
CA LYS A 137 4.50 0.46 -15.64
C LYS A 137 5.72 0.56 -14.73
N THR A 138 5.55 0.90 -13.45
CA THR A 138 6.70 0.99 -12.53
C THR A 138 6.90 -0.32 -11.79
N SER A 139 8.05 -0.97 -11.99
CA SER A 139 8.42 -2.19 -11.27
C SER A 139 8.84 -1.94 -9.81
N LYS A 140 8.49 -0.78 -9.25
CA LYS A 140 9.02 -0.30 -7.97
C LYS A 140 7.95 -0.45 -6.88
N ALA A 141 8.34 -0.99 -5.73
CA ALA A 141 7.42 -1.06 -4.60
C ALA A 141 7.24 0.33 -3.99
N THR A 142 5.99 0.76 -3.85
CA THR A 142 5.61 2.02 -3.19
C THR A 142 4.67 1.76 -2.01
N LEU A 143 4.66 2.66 -1.03
CA LEU A 143 3.75 2.60 0.12
C LEU A 143 2.30 2.76 -0.34
N LEU A 144 2.04 3.66 -1.28
CA LEU A 144 0.73 3.80 -1.91
C LEU A 144 0.30 2.51 -2.59
N GLY A 145 1.21 1.82 -3.30
CA GLY A 145 0.97 0.48 -3.84
C GLY A 145 0.63 -0.57 -2.78
N CYS A 146 1.22 -0.47 -1.58
CA CYS A 146 0.86 -1.33 -0.45
C CYS A 146 -0.57 -1.04 0.06
N PHE A 147 -0.99 0.24 0.13
CA PHE A 147 -2.37 0.62 0.46
C PHE A 147 -3.37 0.19 -0.61
N ARG A 148 -3.02 0.31 -1.90
CA ARG A 148 -3.82 -0.22 -3.00
C ARG A 148 -4.03 -1.72 -2.84
N HIS A 149 -2.98 -2.48 -2.54
CA HIS A 149 -3.09 -3.91 -2.31
C HIS A 149 -3.93 -4.24 -1.06
N PHE A 150 -3.72 -3.52 0.05
CA PHE A 150 -4.52 -3.67 1.26
C PHE A 150 -6.03 -3.47 1.00
N SER A 151 -6.36 -2.52 0.11
CA SER A 151 -7.74 -2.20 -0.24
C SER A 151 -8.24 -2.91 -1.51
N SER A 152 -7.45 -3.82 -2.07
CA SER A 152 -7.81 -4.56 -3.29
C SER A 152 -8.80 -5.68 -2.96
N PRO A 153 -9.84 -5.90 -3.79
CA PRO A 153 -10.78 -6.98 -3.56
C PRO A 153 -10.12 -8.36 -3.70
N GLU A 154 -10.29 -9.19 -2.67
CA GLU A 154 -9.85 -10.57 -2.61
C GLU A 154 -11.03 -11.53 -2.84
N LEU A 155 -10.73 -12.68 -3.47
CA LEU A 155 -11.73 -13.73 -3.70
C LEU A 155 -11.68 -14.75 -2.56
N LEU A 156 -12.78 -14.83 -1.80
CA LEU A 156 -13.02 -15.86 -0.80
C LEU A 156 -13.64 -17.07 -1.49
N CYS A 157 -12.94 -18.22 -1.50
CA CYS A 157 -13.41 -19.43 -2.17
C CYS A 157 -12.76 -20.70 -1.59
N GLY A 158 -13.27 -21.88 -1.97
CA GLY A 158 -12.73 -23.16 -1.53
C GLY A 158 -12.79 -23.32 -0.01
N ALA A 159 -11.64 -23.48 0.64
CA ALA A 159 -11.54 -23.59 2.09
C ALA A 159 -11.88 -22.29 2.82
N ASP A 160 -11.77 -21.15 2.14
CA ASP A 160 -12.02 -19.80 2.66
C ASP A 160 -13.39 -19.25 2.21
N ALA A 161 -14.31 -20.12 1.76
CA ALA A 161 -15.63 -19.70 1.30
C ALA A 161 -16.46 -18.99 2.39
N PHE A 162 -17.22 -17.99 1.98
CA PHE A 162 -18.04 -17.17 2.87
C PHE A 162 -19.40 -17.82 3.16
N PHE A 163 -19.80 -17.82 4.42
CA PHE A 163 -21.14 -18.27 4.82
C PHE A 163 -22.18 -17.16 4.59
N CYS A 164 -23.05 -17.36 3.61
CA CYS A 164 -24.14 -16.47 3.27
C CYS A 164 -25.48 -17.04 3.77
N GLU A 165 -26.08 -16.36 4.75
CA GLU A 165 -27.38 -16.74 5.33
C GLU A 165 -28.51 -16.82 4.30
N ALA A 166 -28.46 -15.96 3.28
CA ALA A 166 -29.45 -15.97 2.19
C ALA A 166 -29.34 -17.20 1.29
N CYS A 167 -28.18 -17.87 1.28
CA CYS A 167 -27.86 -19.00 0.42
C CYS A 167 -27.84 -20.32 1.17
N ILE A 168 -28.31 -20.40 2.42
CA ILE A 168 -28.28 -21.63 3.26
C ILE A 168 -28.85 -22.85 2.53
N SER A 169 -29.91 -22.67 1.73
CA SER A 169 -30.54 -23.74 0.97
C SER A 169 -29.65 -24.33 -0.14
N ASN A 170 -28.59 -23.62 -0.53
CA ASN A 170 -27.65 -24.01 -1.57
C ASN A 170 -26.26 -24.24 -0.97
N ASP A 171 -25.74 -25.47 -1.02
CA ASP A 171 -24.37 -25.79 -0.56
C ASP A 171 -24.12 -25.41 0.92
N PHE A 172 -25.13 -25.62 1.76
CA PHE A 172 -25.11 -25.28 3.20
C PHE A 172 -24.78 -23.82 3.51
N GLY A 173 -24.98 -22.90 2.57
CA GLY A 173 -24.70 -21.47 2.72
C GLY A 173 -23.25 -21.07 2.44
N LEU A 174 -22.34 -22.00 2.16
CA LEU A 174 -20.97 -21.67 1.78
C LEU A 174 -20.94 -21.24 0.31
N THR A 175 -20.43 -20.03 0.07
CA THR A 175 -20.45 -19.40 -1.24
C THR A 175 -19.13 -18.70 -1.53
N PRO A 176 -18.70 -18.63 -2.81
CA PRO A 176 -17.65 -17.71 -3.18
C PRO A 176 -18.12 -16.27 -2.93
N ALA A 177 -17.23 -15.42 -2.44
CA ALA A 177 -17.50 -14.01 -2.17
C ALA A 177 -16.31 -13.12 -2.55
N SER A 178 -16.58 -11.88 -2.93
CA SER A 178 -15.56 -10.83 -2.99
C SER A 178 -15.50 -10.16 -1.63
N LYS A 179 -14.30 -9.98 -1.08
CA LYS A 179 -14.07 -9.21 0.15
C LYS A 179 -13.16 -8.04 -0.16
N GLN A 180 -13.53 -6.85 0.28
CA GLN A 180 -12.73 -5.64 0.12
C GLN A 180 -12.66 -4.90 1.46
N ILE A 181 -11.48 -4.37 1.79
CA ILE A 181 -11.28 -3.52 2.97
C ILE A 181 -11.06 -2.08 2.47
N ILE A 182 -11.71 -1.12 3.12
CA ILE A 182 -11.56 0.32 2.84
C ILE A 182 -11.52 1.09 4.16
N PHE A 183 -11.13 2.35 4.13
CA PHE A 183 -11.18 3.21 5.31
C PHE A 183 -12.58 3.83 5.45
N HIS A 184 -13.14 3.69 6.65
CA HIS A 184 -14.38 4.36 7.06
C HIS A 184 -14.06 5.67 7.79
N SER A 185 -13.06 5.63 8.67
CA SER A 185 -12.45 6.81 9.28
C SER A 185 -10.95 6.63 9.41
N LEU A 186 -10.22 7.74 9.31
CA LEU A 186 -8.77 7.80 9.37
C LEU A 186 -8.32 8.53 10.66
N PRO A 187 -7.18 8.16 11.28
CA PRO A 187 -6.71 8.77 12.52
C PRO A 187 -6.01 10.11 12.32
N GLU A 188 -5.91 10.95 13.35
CA GLU A 188 -5.08 12.16 13.32
C GLU A 188 -3.59 11.83 13.09
N VAL A 189 -3.12 10.75 13.70
CA VAL A 189 -1.78 10.21 13.50
C VAL A 189 -1.87 8.79 12.97
N LEU A 190 -1.48 8.62 11.71
CA LEU A 190 -1.44 7.34 11.05
C LEU A 190 -0.12 6.62 11.31
N CYS A 191 -0.21 5.47 11.99
CA CYS A 191 0.90 4.56 12.24
C CYS A 191 0.87 3.38 11.26
N VAL A 192 1.91 3.23 10.43
CA VAL A 192 1.98 2.20 9.40
C VAL A 192 3.24 1.37 9.57
N SER A 193 3.08 0.06 9.67
CA SER A 193 4.17 -0.91 9.66
C SER A 193 4.20 -1.65 8.32
N VAL A 194 5.39 -1.81 7.75
CA VAL A 194 5.61 -2.63 6.56
C VAL A 194 6.03 -4.02 7.02
N LYS A 195 5.25 -5.05 6.66
CA LYS A 195 5.50 -6.46 7.01
C LYS A 195 6.71 -7.02 6.24
N ARG A 196 7.91 -6.63 6.67
CA ARG A 196 9.18 -7.05 6.07
C ARG A 196 9.64 -8.44 6.50
N PHE A 197 9.07 -9.03 7.54
CA PHE A 197 9.51 -10.32 8.04
C PHE A 197 8.55 -11.41 7.58
N THR A 198 9.09 -12.38 6.86
CA THR A 198 8.40 -13.61 6.50
C THR A 198 8.93 -14.75 7.37
N ALA A 199 8.31 -15.92 7.29
CA ALA A 199 8.79 -17.12 7.98
C ALA A 199 10.24 -17.50 7.62
N PHE A 200 10.75 -17.07 6.46
CA PHE A 200 12.03 -17.52 5.91
C PHE A 200 13.09 -16.42 5.77
N GLN A 201 12.68 -15.16 5.63
CA GLN A 201 13.61 -14.05 5.38
C GLN A 201 13.05 -12.69 5.81
N LYS A 202 13.97 -11.73 5.96
CA LYS A 202 13.66 -10.30 5.97
C LYS A 202 13.70 -9.76 4.55
N LEU A 203 12.60 -9.14 4.11
CA LEU A 203 12.48 -8.44 2.84
C LEU A 203 13.24 -7.11 2.89
N THR A 204 14.37 -7.06 2.18
CA THR A 204 15.21 -5.87 2.01
C THR A 204 14.86 -5.09 0.74
N LEU A 205 13.72 -5.37 0.11
CA LEU A 205 13.22 -4.56 -1.00
C LEU A 205 12.95 -3.13 -0.49
N ASN A 206 13.41 -2.12 -1.23
CA ASN A 206 13.03 -0.75 -0.91
C ASN A 206 11.54 -0.56 -1.21
N VAL A 207 10.79 -0.09 -0.23
CA VAL A 207 9.41 0.35 -0.42
C VAL A 207 9.47 1.86 -0.35
N ASP A 208 9.31 2.51 -1.49
CA ASP A 208 9.33 3.95 -1.60
C ASP A 208 8.11 4.54 -0.88
N PHE A 209 8.32 5.62 -0.16
CA PHE A 209 7.27 6.38 0.49
C PHE A 209 7.53 7.86 0.24
N GLU A 210 6.46 8.64 0.29
CA GLU A 210 6.50 10.07 0.01
C GLU A 210 6.43 10.88 1.30
N GLU A 211 6.80 12.17 1.21
CA GLU A 211 6.68 13.06 2.37
C GLU A 211 5.22 13.38 2.65
N TYR A 212 4.43 13.46 1.59
CA TYR A 212 3.00 13.67 1.66
C TYR A 212 2.29 12.43 1.11
N LEU A 213 1.28 11.97 1.82
CA LEU A 213 0.54 10.76 1.49
C LEU A 213 -0.94 11.11 1.37
N ASP A 214 -1.51 10.83 0.21
CA ASP A 214 -2.94 10.99 -0.05
C ASP A 214 -3.63 9.62 0.01
N LEU A 215 -4.58 9.47 0.94
CA LEU A 215 -5.37 8.26 1.12
C LEU A 215 -6.82 8.41 0.66
N SER A 216 -7.20 9.56 0.07
CA SER A 216 -8.59 9.84 -0.33
C SER A 216 -9.17 8.77 -1.26
N SER A 217 -8.33 8.15 -2.08
CA SER A 217 -8.67 7.05 -2.98
C SER A 217 -9.11 5.75 -2.29
N PHE A 218 -8.89 5.61 -0.98
CA PHE A 218 -9.20 4.40 -0.20
C PHE A 218 -10.33 4.63 0.81
N VAL A 219 -10.99 5.79 0.73
CA VAL A 219 -11.99 6.28 1.67
C VAL A 219 -13.31 6.46 0.93
N LEU A 220 -14.44 6.07 1.54
CA LEU A 220 -15.75 6.16 0.88
C LEU A 220 -16.40 7.54 0.99
N ASN A 221 -16.43 8.09 2.20
CA ASN A 221 -17.13 9.34 2.57
C ASN A 221 -16.33 10.58 2.16
N GLU A 222 -16.97 11.52 1.46
CA GLU A 222 -16.33 12.75 0.97
C GLU A 222 -15.72 13.60 2.10
N ARG A 223 -16.44 13.73 3.23
CA ARG A 223 -15.94 14.43 4.43
C ARG A 223 -14.60 13.89 4.92
N GLU A 224 -14.40 12.58 4.83
CA GLU A 224 -13.16 11.96 5.31
C GLU A 224 -12.08 12.00 4.23
N LYS A 225 -12.45 12.03 2.94
CA LYS A 225 -11.50 12.26 1.84
C LYS A 225 -10.81 13.61 1.95
N GLU A 226 -11.53 14.65 2.38
CA GLU A 226 -10.95 15.97 2.68
C GLU A 226 -9.87 15.90 3.77
N ASN A 227 -10.04 14.99 4.71
CA ASN A 227 -9.13 14.75 5.82
C ASN A 227 -8.08 13.66 5.53
N ALA A 228 -8.04 13.09 4.33
CA ALA A 228 -7.19 11.94 4.00
C ALA A 228 -5.76 12.31 3.55
N TYR A 229 -5.32 13.54 3.81
CA TYR A 229 -4.00 14.04 3.43
C TYR A 229 -3.06 14.11 4.63
N TYR A 230 -1.86 13.55 4.45
CA TYR A 230 -0.95 13.27 5.54
C TYR A 230 0.47 13.74 5.22
N ARG A 231 1.21 14.14 6.25
CA ARG A 231 2.64 14.48 6.18
C ARG A 231 3.47 13.52 7.04
N LEU A 232 4.56 13.02 6.48
CA LEU A 232 5.52 12.19 7.19
C LEU A 232 6.28 13.01 8.22
N PHE A 233 6.27 12.56 9.48
CA PHE A 233 7.06 13.18 10.54
C PHE A 233 8.01 12.18 11.25
N GLY A 234 7.88 10.89 10.98
CA GLY A 234 8.77 9.90 11.60
C GLY A 234 8.88 8.60 10.84
N ILE A 235 10.06 7.99 10.85
CA ILE A 235 10.27 6.60 10.43
C ILE A 235 11.15 5.87 11.43
N VAL A 236 10.90 4.57 11.59
CA VAL A 236 11.78 3.63 12.28
C VAL A 236 12.35 2.67 11.23
N VAL A 237 13.66 2.47 11.26
CA VAL A 237 14.38 1.59 10.34
C VAL A 237 15.00 0.47 11.14
N HIS A 238 14.75 -0.76 10.74
CA HIS A 238 15.45 -1.93 11.25
C HIS A 238 16.68 -2.21 10.38
N GLN A 239 17.87 -2.11 10.95
CA GLN A 239 19.14 -2.49 10.33
C GLN A 239 19.51 -3.91 10.75
N GLY A 240 19.93 -4.78 9.83
CA GLY A 240 20.28 -6.18 10.16
C GLY A 240 19.31 -7.21 9.58
N SER A 241 19.29 -8.40 10.17
CA SER A 241 18.68 -9.63 9.60
C SER A 241 17.59 -10.20 10.51
N MET A 242 17.07 -11.40 10.20
CA MET A 242 16.13 -12.09 11.09
C MET A 242 16.76 -12.55 12.42
N GLY A 243 18.07 -12.80 12.44
CA GLY A 243 18.77 -13.30 13.63
C GLY A 243 19.20 -12.20 14.61
N GLY A 244 18.95 -10.93 14.28
CA GLY A 244 19.36 -9.79 15.08
C GLY A 244 19.58 -8.54 14.23
N GLY A 245 19.47 -7.40 14.87
CA GLY A 245 19.60 -6.10 14.22
C GLY A 245 19.56 -4.95 15.21
N HIS A 246 19.48 -3.75 14.65
CA HIS A 246 19.52 -2.48 15.36
C HIS A 246 18.41 -1.56 14.86
N TYR A 247 17.71 -0.88 15.78
CA TYR A 247 16.66 0.06 15.43
C TYR A 247 17.17 1.48 15.50
N VAL A 248 16.89 2.25 14.45
CA VAL A 248 17.21 3.67 14.38
C VAL A 248 15.96 4.42 13.95
N ALA A 249 15.84 5.68 14.36
CA ALA A 249 14.69 6.51 14.04
C ALA A 249 15.13 7.77 13.28
N PHE A 250 14.32 8.18 12.33
CA PHE A 250 14.36 9.54 11.82
C PHE A 250 13.09 10.26 12.24
N THR A 251 13.22 11.47 12.80
CA THR A 251 12.07 12.27 13.24
C THR A 251 12.20 13.70 12.72
N LYS A 252 11.07 14.29 12.38
CA LYS A 252 10.95 15.65 11.90
C LYS A 252 10.48 16.52 13.06
N LYS A 253 11.24 17.57 13.38
CA LYS A 253 10.83 18.58 14.35
C LYS A 253 10.37 19.82 13.59
N LEU A 254 9.11 20.20 13.79
CA LEU A 254 8.60 21.51 13.34
C LEU A 254 9.33 22.60 14.13
N THR A 255 9.92 23.55 13.42
CA THR A 255 10.56 24.71 14.04
C THR A 255 9.64 25.91 13.87
N ASN A 256 9.29 26.58 14.97
CA ASN A 256 8.41 27.77 14.97
C ASN A 256 9.08 29.04 14.35
N SER A 257 10.08 28.87 13.48
CA SER A 257 10.71 29.97 12.77
C SER A 257 10.03 30.15 11.43
N LEU A 258 9.59 31.38 11.14
CA LEU A 258 8.99 31.85 9.88
C LEU A 258 9.81 31.51 8.59
N SER A 259 11.03 30.98 8.75
CA SER A 259 11.94 30.60 7.67
C SER A 259 12.09 29.08 7.46
N SER A 260 11.46 28.25 8.29
CA SER A 260 11.53 26.78 8.17
C SER A 260 10.23 26.12 8.63
N GLU A 261 9.13 26.45 7.95
CA GLU A 261 7.88 25.69 8.01
C GLU A 261 8.09 24.21 7.63
N ARG A 262 9.16 23.92 6.88
CA ARG A 262 9.53 22.56 6.46
C ARG A 262 10.13 21.68 7.56
N GLY A 263 10.37 22.19 8.77
CA GLY A 263 10.95 21.43 9.88
C GLY A 263 12.36 20.87 9.59
N VAL A 264 13.00 20.33 10.62
CA VAL A 264 14.35 19.74 10.51
C VAL A 264 14.31 18.26 10.86
N TRP A 265 14.93 17.43 10.02
CA TRP A 265 15.06 16.00 10.25
C TRP A 265 16.22 15.70 11.18
N TYR A 266 16.02 14.76 12.09
CA TYR A 266 17.04 14.23 12.99
C TYR A 266 17.13 12.73 12.85
N TYR A 267 18.35 12.20 12.92
CA TYR A 267 18.66 10.79 13.03
C TYR A 267 18.98 10.46 14.48
N SER A 268 18.28 9.46 15.04
CA SER A 268 18.46 8.98 16.41
C SER A 268 18.85 7.51 16.40
N SER A 269 19.94 7.19 17.08
CA SER A 269 20.39 5.82 17.34
C SER A 269 20.86 5.75 18.78
N ASP A 270 20.06 5.14 19.65
CA ASP A 270 20.28 5.10 21.09
C ASP A 270 20.53 6.51 21.66
N GLU A 271 21.71 6.78 22.23
CA GLU A 271 22.08 8.10 22.77
C GLU A 271 22.59 9.09 21.71
N GLN A 272 22.77 8.66 20.45
CA GLN A 272 23.31 9.49 19.38
C GLN A 272 22.21 10.21 18.62
N LEU A 273 22.23 11.55 18.68
CA LEU A 273 21.37 12.43 17.88
C LEU A 273 22.21 13.19 16.85
N GLN A 274 21.81 13.14 15.58
CA GLN A 274 22.50 13.79 14.48
C GLN A 274 21.50 14.46 13.53
N GLY A 275 21.96 15.44 12.74
CA GLY A 275 21.15 15.99 11.65
C GLY A 275 20.84 14.94 10.59
N GLY A 276 19.58 14.86 10.18
CA GLY A 276 19.10 14.04 9.07
C GLY A 276 18.77 14.89 7.84
N SER A 277 18.82 14.31 6.65
CA SER A 277 18.32 14.94 5.42
C SER A 277 17.13 14.18 4.90
N LEU A 278 16.15 14.88 4.33
CA LEU A 278 14.97 14.29 3.70
C LEU A 278 15.36 13.20 2.69
N LYS A 279 16.41 13.44 1.90
CA LYS A 279 16.95 12.46 0.95
C LYS A 279 17.38 11.15 1.61
N LYS A 280 18.00 11.20 2.80
CA LYS A 280 18.38 10.01 3.55
C LYS A 280 17.16 9.29 4.14
N VAL A 281 16.17 10.06 4.59
CA VAL A 281 14.89 9.54 5.09
C VAL A 281 14.19 8.75 3.98
N MET A 282 13.93 9.37 2.82
CA MET A 282 13.21 8.71 1.71
C MET A 282 13.97 7.53 1.08
N GLY A 283 15.30 7.51 1.21
CA GLY A 283 16.12 6.39 0.74
C GLY A 283 16.25 5.23 1.73
N SER A 284 15.60 5.30 2.90
CA SER A 284 15.72 4.30 3.96
C SER A 284 14.69 3.18 3.83
N GLN A 285 15.07 1.96 4.24
CA GLN A 285 14.16 0.81 4.32
C GLN A 285 13.25 0.91 5.55
N ALA A 286 12.30 1.84 5.53
CA ALA A 286 11.41 2.10 6.65
C ALA A 286 10.64 0.83 7.06
N TYR A 287 10.63 0.54 8.36
CA TYR A 287 9.89 -0.55 8.98
C TYR A 287 8.57 -0.06 9.57
N VAL A 288 8.61 1.09 10.26
CA VAL A 288 7.41 1.80 10.73
C VAL A 288 7.48 3.24 10.22
N LEU A 289 6.34 3.77 9.79
CA LEU A 289 6.17 5.14 9.34
C LEU A 289 5.07 5.81 10.17
N PHE A 290 5.30 7.07 10.49
CA PHE A 290 4.38 7.91 11.24
C PHE A 290 4.05 9.14 10.42
N TYR A 291 2.75 9.31 10.19
CA TYR A 291 2.18 10.40 9.41
C TYR A 291 1.19 11.16 10.28
N GLU A 292 1.17 12.48 10.16
CA GLU A 292 0.21 13.38 10.82
C GLU A 292 -0.74 13.95 9.76
N ARG A 293 -2.01 14.11 10.10
CA ARG A 293 -2.99 14.74 9.22
C ARG A 293 -2.63 16.21 9.00
N VAL A 294 -2.73 16.70 7.76
CA VAL A 294 -2.49 18.09 7.40
C VAL A 294 -3.50 18.55 6.32
N GLU A 295 -3.73 19.86 6.23
CA GLU A 295 -4.59 20.42 5.19
C GLU A 295 -3.93 20.32 3.81
N ARG A 296 -4.75 20.11 2.76
CA ARG A 296 -4.29 20.15 1.36
C ARG A 296 -3.93 21.60 1.01
N GLY A 297 -2.63 21.90 0.91
CA GLY A 297 -2.12 23.22 0.55
C GLY A 297 -0.72 23.51 1.10
N GLU A 298 -0.32 22.88 2.21
CA GLU A 298 1.00 23.07 2.85
C GLU A 298 2.21 22.57 2.01
N GLY A 299 1.98 22.03 0.81
CA GLY A 299 3.01 21.43 -0.05
C GLY A 299 3.03 21.88 -1.51
N GLU A 300 2.10 22.73 -1.97
CA GLU A 300 1.94 23.05 -3.40
C GLU A 300 2.57 24.38 -3.85
N GLU A 301 2.98 25.27 -2.94
CA GLU A 301 3.48 26.61 -3.29
C GLU A 301 4.81 26.63 -4.08
N GLU A 302 5.58 25.54 -4.15
CA GLU A 302 6.96 25.57 -4.70
C GLU A 302 7.16 24.93 -6.08
N LYS A 303 6.11 24.54 -6.81
CA LYS A 303 6.27 24.17 -8.24
C LYS A 303 6.28 25.37 -9.20
N GLY A 304 6.03 26.59 -8.70
CA GLY A 304 5.88 27.81 -9.50
C GLY A 304 7.12 28.69 -9.71
N GLU A 305 8.16 28.59 -8.87
CA GLU A 305 9.31 29.52 -8.90
C GLU A 305 10.63 28.89 -9.38
N LYS A 306 10.60 28.15 -10.49
CA LYS A 306 11.82 27.83 -11.25
C LYS A 306 11.61 28.10 -12.73
N GLY A 307 11.59 29.38 -13.07
CA GLY A 307 11.32 29.79 -14.44
C GLY A 307 11.71 31.20 -14.85
N GLU A 308 12.63 31.90 -14.17
CA GLU A 308 13.32 33.06 -14.79
C GLU A 308 14.47 33.58 -13.92
N ALA A 309 15.71 33.36 -14.38
CA ALA A 309 16.80 34.33 -14.36
C ALA A 309 18.06 33.71 -14.99
N ASP A 310 18.32 34.23 -16.18
CA ASP A 310 19.42 33.97 -17.10
C ASP A 310 20.79 34.48 -16.58
N GLU A 311 21.82 33.98 -17.24
CA GLU A 311 23.25 34.28 -17.15
C GLU A 311 23.63 35.71 -16.75
N THR A 312 24.57 35.84 -15.80
CA THR A 312 25.74 36.72 -16.01
C THR A 312 27.01 36.11 -15.44
N LYS A 313 28.02 36.02 -16.31
CA LYS A 313 29.41 35.65 -16.03
C LYS A 313 30.19 36.83 -15.46
N GLY A 314 31.19 36.53 -14.63
CA GLY A 314 32.22 37.46 -14.13
C GLY A 314 32.02 37.72 -12.64
N VAL A 315 32.97 37.51 -11.73
CA VAL A 315 34.39 37.82 -11.79
C VAL A 315 35.13 36.89 -10.82
N LYS A 316 36.18 36.23 -11.30
CA LYS A 316 37.28 35.75 -10.45
C LYS A 316 38.18 36.96 -10.17
N LYS A 317 38.21 37.45 -8.92
CA LYS A 317 39.37 38.06 -8.26
C LYS A 317 38.94 38.65 -6.93
N GLU A 318 39.84 38.53 -5.94
CA GLU A 318 39.81 39.23 -4.64
C GLU A 318 38.71 38.68 -3.72
N GLU A 319 38.97 37.73 -2.83
CA GLU A 319 39.68 37.96 -1.57
C GLU A 319 40.71 36.85 -1.29
N LYS A 320 41.98 37.25 -1.36
CA LYS A 320 43.09 36.54 -0.76
C LYS A 320 43.97 37.56 -0.05
N GLU A 321 43.37 38.38 0.81
CA GLU A 321 44.09 39.30 1.70
C GLU A 321 43.35 39.42 3.03
N GLU A 322 43.43 38.37 3.85
CA GLU A 322 43.20 38.50 5.29
C GLU A 322 44.04 37.45 6.06
N LYS A 323 45.34 37.40 5.75
CA LYS A 323 46.38 36.78 6.60
C LYS A 323 47.72 37.47 6.38
N LYS A 324 47.82 38.75 6.75
CA LYS A 324 49.12 39.39 6.93
C LYS A 324 49.12 40.65 7.81
N GLU A 325 48.46 40.60 8.97
CA GLU A 325 48.78 41.49 10.09
C GLU A 325 48.79 40.70 11.40
N GLU A 326 49.77 39.82 11.53
CA GLU A 326 50.27 39.36 12.84
C GLU A 326 51.65 38.73 12.66
N LYS A 327 52.60 39.54 12.19
CA LYS A 327 54.05 39.36 12.38
C LYS A 327 54.78 40.57 11.84
N LYS A 328 54.81 41.63 12.63
CA LYS A 328 55.98 42.50 12.71
C LYS A 328 56.08 43.11 14.09
#